data_AF-A0A932G9W8-F1
#
_entry.id   AF-A0A932G9W8-F1
#
_cell.length_a   1.000
_cell.length_b   1.000
_cell.length_c   1.000
_cell.angle_alpha   90.00
_cell.angle_beta   90.00
_cell.angle_gamma   90.00
#
_symmetry.space_group_name_H-M   'P 1'
#
loop_
_entity.id
_entity.type
_entity.pdbx_description
1 polymer ?
#
loop_
_entity_poly.entity_id
_entity_poly.type
_entity_poly.pdbx_seq_one_letter_code
_entity_poly.pdbx_strand_id
1 'polypeptide(L)' 'MNKEAILTQTVEMLELMNQSLAALRRECLPSQPRKFAILAEGPLEEIRRLQAQIEQLTAEMATAPA' A
#
# COMPACT_ATOMS: atom_id res chain seq x y z
N MET A 1 -19.77 7.88 3.95
CA MET A 1 -18.48 8.35 3.44
C MET A 1 -18.50 8.29 1.91
N ASN A 2 -17.95 9.29 1.22
CA ASN A 2 -17.85 9.26 -0.25
C ASN A 2 -16.81 8.19 -0.66
N LYS A 3 -17.19 7.23 -1.52
CA LYS A 3 -16.29 6.16 -2.00
C LYS A 3 -15.05 6.74 -2.70
N GLU A 4 -15.19 7.87 -3.39
CA GLU A 4 -14.06 8.59 -4.00
C GLU A 4 -13.06 9.08 -2.94
N ALA A 5 -13.55 9.63 -1.82
CA ALA A 5 -12.69 10.10 -0.75
C ALA A 5 -11.95 8.96 -0.06
N ILE A 6 -12.60 7.80 0.09
CA ILE A 6 -11.94 6.59 0.59
C ILE A 6 -10.87 6.13 -0.41
N LEU A 7 -11.19 6.08 -1.71
CA LEU A 7 -10.24 5.69 -2.75
C LEU A 7 -8.99 6.58 -2.76
N THR A 8 -9.18 7.90 -2.73
CA THR A 8 -8.07 8.86 -2.65
C THR A 8 -7.20 8.62 -1.42
N GLN A 9 -7.81 8.44 -0.25
CA GLN A 9 -7.07 8.16 0.99
C GLN A 9 -6.32 6.83 0.92
N THR A 10 -6.92 5.77 0.36
CA THR A 10 -6.28 4.46 0.22
C THR A 10 -5.08 4.53 -0.72
N VAL A 11 -5.16 5.32 -1.80
CA VAL A 11 -4.03 5.58 -2.72
C VAL A 11 -2.91 6.33 -2.00
N GLU A 12 -3.21 7.38 -1.24
CA GLU A 12 -2.22 8.13 -0.47
C GLU A 12 -1.50 7.24 0.56
N MET A 13 -2.24 6.37 1.25
CA MET A 13 -1.66 5.41 2.20
C MET A 13 -0.74 4.40 1.48
N LEU A 14 -1.12 3.94 0.29
CA LEU A 14 -0.30 3.04 -0.52
C LEU A 14 1.01 3.72 -0.96
N GLU A 15 0.95 4.97 -1.39
CA GLU A 15 2.16 5.75 -1.76
C GLU A 15 3.10 5.91 -0.57
N LEU A 16 2.57 6.29 0.59
CA LEU A 16 3.35 6.46 1.82
C LEU A 16 4.03 5.14 2.24
N MET A 17 3.32 4.01 2.15
CA MET A 17 3.88 2.71 2.50
C MET A 17 5.00 2.31 1.54
N ASN A 18 4.83 2.56 0.24
CA ASN A 18 5.89 2.32 -0.75
C ASN A 18 7.12 3.19 -0.51
N GLN A 19 6.95 4.46 -0.15
CA GLN A 19 8.07 5.35 0.20
C GLN A 19 8.81 4.86 1.45
N SER A 20 8.06 4.41 2.46
CA SER A 20 8.62 3.88 3.71
C SER A 20 9.43 2.60 3.45
N LEU A 21 8.90 1.69 2.63
CA LEU A 21 9.60 0.47 2.24
C LEU A 21 10.86 0.77 1.41
N ALA A 22 10.82 1.78 0.54
CA ALA A 22 11.98 2.23 -0.23
C ALA A 22 13.08 2.84 0.66
N ALA A 23 12.70 3.62 1.68
CA ALA A 23 13.64 4.12 2.70
C ALA A 23 14.28 2.96 3.47
N LEU A 24 13.46 2.04 4.00
CA LEU A 24 13.91 0.84 4.70
C LEU A 24 14.87 0.01 3.86
N ARG A 25 14.59 -0.14 2.55
CA ARG A 25 15.47 -0.83 1.61
C ARG A 25 16.82 -0.14 1.47
N ARG A 26 16.84 1.18 1.28
CA ARG A 26 18.10 1.93 1.12
C ARG A 26 18.98 1.86 2.37
N GLU A 27 18.36 1.92 3.55
CA GLU A 27 19.08 1.97 4.81
C GLU A 27 19.52 0.58 5.30
N CYS A 28 18.66 -0.43 5.16
CA CYS A 28 18.84 -1.72 5.82
C CYS A 28 19.36 -2.81 4.89
N LEU A 29 18.95 -2.84 3.60
CA LEU A 29 19.31 -3.93 2.69
C LEU A 29 20.82 -4.07 2.45
N PRO A 30 21.61 -2.98 2.25
CA PRO A 30 23.04 -3.12 1.95
C PRO A 30 23.86 -3.72 3.08
N SER A 31 23.48 -3.45 4.33
CA SER A 31 24.24 -3.86 5.52
C SER A 31 23.63 -5.06 6.25
N GLN A 32 22.32 -5.24 6.20
CA GLN A 32 21.57 -6.19 7.01
C GLN A 32 20.40 -6.82 6.22
N PRO A 33 20.68 -7.61 5.17
CA PRO A 33 19.66 -8.14 4.27
C PRO A 33 18.62 -9.03 4.98
N ARG A 34 19.02 -9.80 6.00
CA ARG A 34 18.07 -10.61 6.80
C ARG A 34 17.14 -9.75 7.63
N LYS A 35 17.66 -8.67 8.24
CA LYS A 35 16.85 -7.74 9.03
C LYS A 35 15.87 -7.00 8.13
N PHE A 36 16.31 -6.57 6.94
CA PHE A 36 15.44 -6.00 5.93
C PHE A 36 14.29 -6.95 5.58
N ALA A 37 14.58 -8.23 5.30
CA ALA A 37 13.55 -9.21 4.94
C ALA A 37 12.43 -9.28 6.00
N ILE A 38 12.81 -9.43 7.27
CA ILE A 38 11.85 -9.49 8.40
C ILE A 38 11.06 -8.18 8.53
N LEU A 39 11.73 -7.02 8.47
CA LEU A 39 11.08 -5.72 8.62
C LEU A 39 10.20 -5.35 7.41
N ALA A 40 10.48 -5.89 6.23
CA ALA A 40 9.73 -5.64 5.02
C ALA A 40 8.44 -6.48 4.93
N GLU A 41 8.32 -7.58 5.68
CA GLU A 41 7.13 -8.46 5.65
C GLU A 41 5.83 -7.70 5.93
N GLY A 42 5.78 -6.96 7.04
CA GLY A 42 4.60 -6.16 7.42
C GLY A 42 4.21 -5.09 6.38
N PRO A 43 5.13 -4.20 5.98
CA PRO A 43 4.87 -3.23 4.91
C PRO A 43 4.42 -3.85 3.60
N LEU A 44 5.01 -4.99 3.19
CA LEU A 44 4.61 -5.70 1.97
C LEU A 44 3.20 -6.29 2.08
N GLU A 45 2.82 -6.82 3.24
CA GLU A 45 1.45 -7.29 3.48
C GLU A 45 0.45 -6.13 3.40
N GLU A 46 0.75 -5.00 4.04
CA GLU A 46 -0.14 -3.84 4.03
C GLU A 46 -0.29 -3.23 2.63
N ILE A 47 0.79 -3.17 1.84
CA ILE A 47 0.74 -2.77 0.42
C ILE A 47 -0.25 -3.65 -0.35
N ARG A 48 -0.19 -4.98 -0.19
CA ARG A 48 -1.12 -5.89 -0.87
C ARG A 48 -2.57 -5.67 -0.43
N ARG A 49 -2.80 -5.41 0.86
CA ARG A 49 -4.13 -5.10 1.39
C ARG A 49 -4.69 -3.81 0.79
N LEU A 50 -3.89 -2.75 0.75
CA LEU A 50 -4.27 -1.46 0.18
C LEU A 50 -4.58 -1.58 -1.31
N GLN A 51 -3.77 -2.34 -2.07
CA GLN A 51 -4.03 -2.62 -3.48
C GLN A 51 -5.37 -3.34 -3.70
N ALA A 52 -5.64 -4.40 -2.94
CA ALA A 52 -6.91 -5.11 -3.01
C ALA A 52 -8.11 -4.21 -2.67
N GLN A 53 -7.96 -3.31 -1.69
CA GLN A 53 -8.99 -2.34 -1.34
C GLN A 53 -9.23 -1.32 -2.47
N ILE A 54 -8.18 -0.83 -3.13
CA ILE A 54 -8.30 0.05 -4.30
C ILE A 54 -9.03 -0.66 -5.44
N GLU A 55 -8.65 -1.90 -5.74
CA GLU A 55 -9.31 -2.72 -6.77
C GLU A 55 -10.79 -2.90 -6.48
N GLN A 56 -11.13 -3.23 -5.23
CA GLN A 56 -12.51 -3.38 -4.78
C GLN A 56 -13.30 -2.08 -4.92
N LEU A 57 -12.78 -0.96 -4.39
CA LEU A 57 -13.45 0.34 -4.45
C LEU A 57 -13.68 0.80 -5.89
N THR A 58 -12.68 0.60 -6.75
CA THR A 58 -12.77 0.95 -8.18
C THR A 58 -13.82 0.09 -8.89
N ALA A 59 -13.87 -1.21 -8.60
CA ALA A 59 -14.87 -2.11 -9.17
C ALA A 59 -16.30 -1.71 -8.71
N GLU A 60 -16.49 -1.45 -7.43
CA GLU A 60 -17.78 -1.03 -6.89
C GLU A 60 -18.27 0.28 -7.51
N MET A 61 -17.38 1.24 -7.73
CA MET A 61 -17.70 2.52 -8.38
C MET A 61 -18.04 2.35 -9.86
N ALA A 62 -17.38 1.42 -10.57
CA ALA A 62 -17.69 1.12 -11.97
C ALA A 62 -19.03 0.41 -12.17
N THR A 63 -19.51 -0.32 -11.15
CA THR A 63 -20.80 -1.04 -11.18
C THR A 63 -21.98 -0.23 -10.67
N ALA A 64 -21.76 1.00 -10.17
CA ALA A 64 -22.84 1.85 -9.69
C ALA A 64 -23.68 2.38 -10.87
N PRO A 65 -25.01 2.19 -10.90
CA PRO A 65 -25.86 2.78 -11.92
C PRO A 65 -25.84 4.31 -11.79
N ALA A 66 -25.73 4.99 -12.93
CA ALA A 66 -25.74 6.45 -13.06
C ALA A 66 -27.06 7.09 -12.61
#